data_AF-A0AAW2PX99-F1
#
_entry.id   AF-A0AAW2PX99-F1
#
_cell.length_a   1.000
_cell.length_b   1.000
_cell.length_c   1.000
_cell.angle_alpha   90.00
_cell.angle_beta   90.00
_cell.angle_gamma   90.00
#
_symmetry.space_group_name_H-M   'P 1'
#
loop_
_entity.id
_entity.type
_entity.pdbx_description
1 polymer ?
#
loop_
_entity_poly.entity_id
_entity_poly.type
_entity_poly.pdbx_seq_one_letter_code
_entity_poly.pdbx_strand_id
1 'polypeptide(L)'
;FYQQESKKLRQQIQMLQSSNRHLMGESLGSLNVKELKQLESRLERGITRIRGKKHELILAETENLQKREIQLEQENACLRAKIQENEKLQQLSMMPSGQDFAFQAYLARNVLQLNMMENVTAYPVPDKKTLHLGSDGS
;
A
#
# COMPACT_ATOMS: atom_id res chain seq x y z
N PHE A 1 -31.15 37.66 -20.31
CA PHE A 1 -30.88 36.59 -19.32
C PHE A 1 -29.53 35.90 -19.57
N TYR A 2 -29.37 35.07 -20.60
CA TYR A 2 -28.14 34.29 -20.84
C TYR A 2 -26.85 35.10 -21.01
N GLN A 3 -26.89 36.29 -21.61
CA GLN A 3 -25.71 37.15 -21.73
C GLN A 3 -25.18 37.61 -20.36
N GLN A 4 -26.08 37.90 -19.42
CA GLN A 4 -25.73 38.37 -18.09
C GLN A 4 -25.17 37.24 -17.24
N GLU A 5 -25.76 36.05 -17.32
CA GLU A 5 -25.26 34.84 -16.69
C GLU A 5 -23.87 34.46 -17.22
N SER A 6 -23.69 34.51 -18.54
CA SER A 6 -22.42 34.28 -19.21
C SER A 6 -21.34 35.29 -18.77
N LYS A 7 -21.71 36.57 -18.59
CA LYS A 7 -20.79 37.60 -18.07
C LYS A 7 -20.38 37.30 -16.63
N LYS A 8 -21.32 36.88 -15.78
CA LYS A 8 -21.06 36.50 -14.39
C LYS A 8 -20.10 35.30 -14.30
N LEU A 9 -20.32 34.25 -15.09
CA LEU A 9 -19.41 33.10 -15.14
C LEU A 9 -18.00 33.50 -15.59
N ARG A 10 -17.86 34.32 -16.64
CA ARG A 10 -16.54 34.82 -17.08
C ARG A 10 -15.79 35.56 -15.98
N GLN A 11 -16.49 36.40 -15.22
CA GLN A 11 -15.88 37.11 -14.09
C GLN A 11 -15.44 36.13 -12.99
N GLN A 12 -16.25 35.13 -12.66
CA GLN A 12 -15.87 34.09 -11.69
C GLN A 12 -14.63 33.32 -12.13
N ILE A 13 -14.54 32.93 -13.41
CA ILE A 13 -13.37 32.26 -13.98
C ILE A 13 -12.12 33.15 -13.84
N GLN A 14 -12.23 34.43 -14.20
CA GLN A 14 -11.11 35.37 -14.09
C GLN A 14 -10.63 35.54 -12.64
N MET A 15 -11.56 35.64 -11.68
CA MET A 15 -11.22 35.73 -10.27
C MET A 15 -10.51 34.45 -9.77
N LEU A 16 -11.02 33.27 -10.14
CA LEU A 16 -10.40 31.99 -9.79
C LEU A 16 -9.00 31.84 -10.39
N GLN A 17 -8.83 32.19 -11.66
CA GLN A 17 -7.54 32.15 -12.33
C GLN A 17 -6.53 33.11 -11.67
N SER A 18 -6.96 34.32 -11.31
CA SER A 18 -6.11 35.26 -10.59
C SER A 18 -5.72 34.73 -9.22
N SER A 19 -6.67 34.16 -8.47
CA SER A 19 -6.37 33.53 -7.17
C SER A 19 -5.41 32.35 -7.31
N ASN A 20 -5.53 31.54 -8.36
CA ASN A 20 -4.60 30.43 -8.60
C ASN A 20 -3.18 30.93 -8.89
N ARG A 21 -3.02 31.97 -9.71
CA ARG A 21 -1.71 32.60 -9.92
C ARG A 21 -1.09 33.06 -8.60
N HIS A 22 -1.86 33.72 -7.75
CA HIS A 22 -1.39 34.13 -6.42
C HIS A 22 -0.97 32.93 -5.57
N LEU A 23 -1.75 31.85 -5.54
CA LEU A 23 -1.40 30.61 -4.83
C LEU A 23 -0.12 29.96 -5.37
N MET A 24 0.17 30.13 -6.66
CA MET A 24 1.41 29.67 -7.31
C MET A 24 2.59 30.62 -7.10
N GLY A 25 2.41 31.73 -6.39
CA GLY A 25 3.45 32.74 -6.17
C GLY A 25 3.63 33.72 -7.33
N GLU A 26 2.69 33.76 -8.27
CA GLU A 26 2.71 34.66 -9.43
C GLU A 26 1.87 35.92 -9.17
N SER A 27 2.15 37.00 -9.92
CA SER A 27 1.39 38.26 -9.88
C SER A 27 1.21 38.87 -8.48
N LEU A 28 2.14 38.64 -7.56
CA LEU A 28 2.03 39.08 -6.17
C LEU A 28 2.11 40.60 -5.99
N GLY A 29 2.70 41.32 -6.94
CA GLY A 29 2.80 42.78 -6.89
C GLY A 29 1.47 43.52 -6.91
N SER A 30 0.36 42.85 -7.27
CA SER A 30 -0.99 43.42 -7.18
C SER A 30 -1.61 43.31 -5.79
N LEU A 31 -0.99 42.59 -4.86
CA LEU A 31 -1.51 42.34 -3.51
C LEU A 31 -0.89 43.33 -2.52
N ASN A 32 -1.71 43.84 -1.61
CA ASN A 32 -1.22 44.62 -0.48
C ASN A 32 -0.68 43.70 0.63
N VAL A 33 -0.03 44.28 1.64
CA VAL A 33 0.61 43.54 2.75
C VAL A 33 -0.40 42.65 3.51
N LYS A 34 -1.63 43.11 3.70
CA LYS A 34 -2.67 42.34 4.40
C LYS A 34 -3.08 41.11 3.57
N GLU A 35 -3.25 41.28 2.27
CA GLU A 35 -3.60 40.20 1.35
C GLU A 35 -2.46 39.19 1.22
N LEU A 36 -1.20 39.64 1.18
CA LEU A 36 -0.03 38.76 1.20
C LEU A 36 0.03 37.90 2.46
N LYS A 37 -0.18 38.49 3.64
CA LYS A 37 -0.24 37.73 4.91
C LYS A 37 -1.37 36.70 4.92
N GLN A 38 -2.51 37.04 4.34
CA GLN A 38 -3.62 36.10 4.21
C GLN A 38 -3.29 34.95 3.26
N LEU A 39 -2.64 35.24 2.14
CA LEU A 39 -2.18 34.25 1.16
C LEU A 39 -1.16 33.29 1.79
N GLU A 40 -0.13 33.83 2.46
CA GLU A 40 0.88 33.06 3.19
C GLU A 40 0.22 32.13 4.20
N SER A 41 -0.67 32.66 5.04
CA SER A 41 -1.38 31.87 6.05
C SER A 41 -2.25 30.76 5.43
N ARG A 42 -2.85 31.00 4.26
CA ARG A 42 -3.60 29.97 3.50
C ARG A 42 -2.66 28.87 3.00
N LEU A 43 -1.53 29.24 2.42
CA LEU A 43 -0.52 28.30 1.91
C LEU A 43 0.06 27.46 3.05
N GLU A 44 0.42 28.08 4.17
CA GLU A 44 0.97 27.39 5.34
C GLU A 44 0.01 26.34 5.91
N ARG A 45 -1.28 26.67 6.04
CA ARG A 45 -2.32 25.71 6.43
C ARG A 45 -2.45 24.57 5.43
N GLY A 46 -2.44 24.88 4.13
CA GLY A 46 -2.53 23.89 3.07
C GLY A 46 -1.35 22.91 3.10
N ILE A 47 -0.13 23.43 3.21
CA ILE A 47 1.11 22.65 3.30
C ILE A 47 1.10 21.77 4.55
N THR A 48 0.72 22.32 5.71
CA THR A 48 0.61 21.57 6.96
C THR A 48 -0.36 20.40 6.83
N ARG A 49 -1.54 20.62 6.24
CA ARG A 49 -2.52 19.56 5.98
C ARG A 49 -1.97 18.47 5.04
N ILE A 50 -1.34 18.87 3.93
CA ILE A 50 -0.76 17.92 2.96
C ILE A 50 0.34 17.08 3.62
N ARG A 51 1.23 17.72 4.38
CA ARG A 51 2.31 17.03 5.10
C ARG A 51 1.76 16.07 6.15
N GLY A 52 0.78 16.49 6.94
CA GLY A 52 0.10 15.63 7.91
C GLY A 52 -0.51 14.40 7.25
N LYS A 53 -1.26 14.60 6.15
CA LYS A 53 -1.87 13.46 5.45
C LYS A 53 -0.85 12.52 4.83
N LYS A 54 0.22 13.06 4.23
CA LYS A 54 1.32 12.26 3.70
C LYS A 54 2.02 11.46 4.79
N HIS A 55 2.21 12.05 5.98
CA HIS A 55 2.81 11.39 7.11
C HIS A 55 1.96 10.20 7.59
N GLU A 56 0.66 10.41 7.80
CA GLU A 56 -0.27 9.33 8.18
C GLU A 56 -0.25 8.17 7.18
N LEU A 57 -0.27 8.47 5.87
CA LEU A 57 -0.24 7.45 4.82
C LEU A 57 1.08 6.65 4.82
N ILE A 58 2.22 7.32 5.00
CA ILE A 58 3.52 6.66 5.06
C ILE A 58 3.61 5.77 6.30
N LEU A 59 3.11 6.22 7.45
CA LEU A 59 3.08 5.41 8.68
C LEU A 59 2.23 4.15 8.47
N ALA A 60 1.02 4.30 7.94
CA ALA A 60 0.13 3.17 7.68
C ALA A 60 0.77 2.17 6.70
N GLU A 61 1.43 2.65 5.64
CA GLU A 61 2.12 1.78 4.69
C GLU A 61 3.31 1.06 5.34
N THR A 62 4.09 1.76 6.17
CA THR A 62 5.23 1.17 6.90
C THR A 62 4.75 0.05 7.82
N GLU A 63 3.68 0.27 8.58
CA GLU A 63 3.10 -0.75 9.46
C GLU A 63 2.58 -1.97 8.69
N ASN A 64 1.95 -1.74 7.53
CA ASN A 64 1.47 -2.85 6.68
C ASN A 64 2.63 -3.67 6.13
N LEU A 65 3.69 -3.01 5.66
CA LEU A 65 4.88 -3.67 5.13
C LEU A 65 5.60 -4.47 6.22
N GLN A 66 5.75 -3.92 7.43
CA GLN A 66 6.35 -4.64 8.57
C GLN A 66 5.53 -5.89 8.95
N LYS A 67 4.20 -5.79 8.97
CA LYS A 67 3.34 -6.97 9.21
C LYS A 67 3.52 -8.02 8.12
N ARG A 68 3.62 -7.60 6.85
CA ARG A 68 3.82 -8.53 5.74
C ARG A 68 5.20 -9.18 5.77
N GLU A 69 6.24 -8.44 6.13
CA GLU A 69 7.59 -8.94 6.35
C GLU A 69 7.58 -10.07 7.39
N ILE A 70 7.01 -9.82 8.58
CA ILE A 70 6.91 -10.82 9.64
C ILE A 70 6.16 -12.08 9.17
N GLN A 71 5.05 -11.92 8.45
CA GLN A 71 4.31 -13.06 7.90
C GLN A 71 5.17 -13.88 6.93
N LEU A 72 5.87 -13.21 6.02
CA LEU A 72 6.76 -13.86 5.04
C LEU A 72 7.94 -14.54 5.71
N GLU A 73 8.51 -13.96 6.77
CA GLU A 73 9.56 -14.59 7.57
C GLU A 73 9.06 -15.87 8.25
N GLN A 74 7.86 -15.84 8.84
CA GLN A 74 7.22 -17.01 9.45
C GLN A 74 6.91 -18.11 8.42
N GLU A 75 6.33 -17.74 7.27
CA GLU A 75 6.07 -18.65 6.16
C GLU A 75 7.38 -19.28 5.66
N ASN A 76 8.43 -18.48 5.45
CA ASN A 76 9.74 -18.97 5.01
C ASN A 76 10.39 -19.89 6.05
N ALA A 77 10.32 -19.56 7.34
CA ALA A 77 10.83 -20.42 8.40
C ALA A 77 10.11 -21.78 8.44
N CYS A 78 8.78 -21.77 8.28
CA CYS A 78 7.99 -23.00 8.18
C CYS A 78 8.41 -23.84 6.97
N LEU A 79 8.55 -23.22 5.79
CA LEU A 79 8.96 -23.92 4.57
C LEU A 79 10.38 -24.51 4.71
N ARG A 80 11.32 -23.77 5.29
CA ARG A 80 12.68 -24.27 5.55
C ARG A 80 12.67 -25.47 6.48
N ALA A 81 11.85 -25.45 7.54
CA ALA A 81 11.71 -26.59 8.45
C ALA A 81 11.11 -27.82 7.73
N LYS A 82 10.07 -27.62 6.90
CA LYS A 82 9.47 -28.71 6.11
C LYS A 82 10.45 -29.30 5.09
N ILE A 83 11.27 -28.48 4.44
CA ILE A 83 12.32 -28.95 3.53
C ILE A 83 13.32 -29.83 4.29
N GLN A 84 13.81 -29.35 5.43
CA GLN A 84 14.77 -30.11 6.24
C GLN A 84 14.18 -31.45 6.73
N GLU A 85 12.91 -31.48 7.09
CA GLU A 85 12.21 -32.73 7.46
C GLU A 85 12.11 -33.69 6.26
N ASN A 86 11.77 -33.17 5.08
CA ASN A 86 11.68 -33.97 3.87
C ASN A 86 13.05 -34.58 3.49
N GLU A 87 14.12 -33.79 3.58
CA GLU A 87 15.49 -34.26 3.33
C GLU A 87 15.90 -35.38 4.30
N LYS A 88 15.56 -35.26 5.59
CA LYS A 88 15.80 -36.33 6.59
C LYS A 88 15.02 -37.60 6.25
N LEU A 89 13.75 -37.48 5.87
CA LEU A 89 12.93 -38.63 5.45
C LEU A 89 13.49 -39.28 4.18
N GLN A 90 14.00 -38.47 3.23
CA GLN A 90 14.66 -38.98 2.05
C GLN A 90 15.93 -39.76 2.40
N GLN A 91 16.77 -39.24 3.30
CA GLN A 91 17.97 -39.96 3.77
C GLN A 91 17.61 -41.28 4.48
N LEU A 92 16.58 -41.29 5.34
CA LEU A 92 16.10 -42.50 6.00
C LEU A 92 15.57 -43.54 5.01
N SER A 93 14.89 -43.11 3.95
CA SER A 93 14.41 -43.99 2.87
C SER A 93 15.55 -44.63 2.05
N MET A 94 16.75 -44.06 2.09
CA MET A 94 17.93 -44.54 1.35
C MET A 94 18.88 -45.40 2.20
N MET A 95 18.60 -45.59 3.49
CA MET A 95 19.37 -46.51 4.34
C MET A 95 19.01 -47.98 4.05
N PRO A 96 19.97 -48.91 4.14
CA PRO A 96 19.71 -50.34 3.95
C PRO A 96 19.02 -50.91 5.21
N SER A 97 17.73 -50.63 5.35
CA SER A 97 16.83 -51.21 6.36
C SER A 97 15.83 -52.16 5.70
N GLY A 98 15.34 -53.17 6.44
CA GLY A 98 14.43 -54.20 5.92
C GLY A 98 13.19 -53.65 5.19
N GLN A 99 12.60 -54.48 4.33
CA GLN A 99 11.54 -54.09 3.37
C GLN A 99 10.36 -53.33 4.00
N ASP A 100 9.95 -53.69 5.22
CA ASP A 100 8.86 -53.02 5.95
C ASP A 100 9.18 -51.56 6.31
N PHE A 101 10.43 -51.26 6.65
CA PHE A 101 10.87 -49.92 7.04
C PHE A 101 10.93 -48.98 5.81
N ALA A 102 11.35 -49.50 4.66
CA ALA A 102 11.37 -48.75 3.40
C ALA A 102 9.96 -48.34 2.95
N PHE A 103 8.99 -49.25 3.08
CA PHE A 103 7.59 -48.95 2.75
C PHE A 103 6.99 -47.88 3.69
N GLN A 104 7.29 -47.96 4.99
CA GLN A 104 6.83 -46.97 5.96
C GLN A 104 7.44 -45.58 5.73
N ALA A 105 8.75 -45.51 5.41
CA ALA A 105 9.43 -44.26 5.07
C ALA A 105 8.86 -43.62 3.78
N TYR A 106 8.52 -44.43 2.78
CA TYR A 106 7.89 -43.97 1.54
C TYR A 106 6.50 -43.34 1.78
N LEU A 107 5.65 -44.00 2.58
CA LEU A 107 4.32 -43.47 2.91
C LEU A 107 4.40 -42.14 3.67
N ALA A 108 5.30 -42.05 4.67
CA ALA A 108 5.52 -40.82 5.43
C ALA A 108 5.95 -39.64 4.51
N ARG A 109 6.81 -39.91 3.52
CA ARG A 109 7.23 -38.90 2.52
C ARG A 109 6.07 -38.38 1.67
N ASN A 110 5.20 -39.27 1.18
CA ASN A 110 4.08 -38.88 0.32
C ASN A 110 3.03 -38.06 1.07
N VAL A 111 2.74 -38.40 2.33
CA VAL A 111 1.81 -37.63 3.17
C VAL A 111 2.31 -36.19 3.39
N LEU A 112 3.60 -36.01 3.68
CA LEU A 112 4.17 -34.68 3.86
C LEU A 112 4.17 -33.84 2.57
N GLN A 113 4.39 -34.46 1.40
CA GLN A 113 4.29 -33.78 0.10
C GLN A 113 2.87 -33.29 -0.20
N LEU A 114 1.83 -34.10 0.08
CA LEU A 114 0.43 -33.70 -0.12
C LEU A 114 0.07 -32.50 0.77
N ASN A 115 0.44 -32.54 2.05
CA ASN A 115 0.24 -31.42 2.98
C ASN A 115 1.00 -30.14 2.57
N MET A 116 2.08 -30.25 1.79
CA MET A 116 2.79 -29.09 1.25
C MET A 116 2.03 -28.47 0.07
N MET A 117 1.35 -29.26 -0.77
CA MET A 117 0.61 -28.75 -1.93
C MET A 117 -0.68 -28.00 -1.53
N GLU A 118 -1.36 -28.41 -0.46
CA GLU A 118 -2.57 -27.72 0.02
C GLU A 118 -2.31 -26.30 0.58
N ASN A 119 -1.11 -26.02 1.11
CA ASN A 119 -0.79 -24.70 1.65
C ASN A 119 -0.35 -23.68 0.59
N VAL A 120 0.05 -24.10 -0.61
CA VAL A 120 0.55 -23.20 -1.67
C VAL A 120 -0.58 -22.42 -2.34
N THR A 121 -1.83 -22.87 -2.22
CA THR A 121 -3.01 -22.18 -2.78
C THR A 121 -3.47 -20.96 -1.97
N ALA A 122 -2.85 -20.67 -0.82
CA ALA A 122 -3.25 -19.60 0.08
C ALA A 122 -2.49 -18.27 -0.13
N TYR A 123 -1.99 -17.98 -1.33
CA TYR A 123 -1.41 -16.67 -1.62
C TYR A 123 -2.50 -15.59 -1.51
N PRO A 124 -2.36 -14.59 -0.63
CA PRO A 124 -3.24 -13.43 -0.66
C PRO A 124 -2.96 -12.68 -1.97
N VAL A 125 -3.96 -12.64 -2.86
CA VAL A 125 -3.95 -11.69 -3.98
C VAL A 125 -3.78 -10.30 -3.37
N PRO A 126 -2.81 -9.48 -3.81
CA PRO A 126 -2.65 -8.15 -3.27
C PRO A 126 -3.95 -7.40 -3.54
N ASP A 127 -4.63 -7.07 -2.45
CA ASP A 127 -5.88 -6.35 -2.44
C ASP A 127 -5.58 -4.96 -3.05
N LYS A 128 -5.91 -4.80 -4.34
CA LYS A 128 -5.79 -3.51 -5.02
C LYS A 128 -6.84 -2.59 -4.40
N LYS A 129 -6.53 -2.00 -3.24
CA LYS A 129 -7.30 -0.89 -2.71
C LYS A 129 -7.07 0.29 -3.64
N THR A 130 -7.95 0.42 -4.64
CA THR A 130 -8.13 1.63 -5.41
C THR A 130 -8.26 2.78 -4.42
N LEU A 131 -7.26 3.68 -4.41
CA LEU A 131 -7.28 4.90 -3.60
C LEU A 131 -8.47 5.74 -4.08
N HIS A 132 -9.63 5.56 -3.45
CA HIS A 132 -10.77 6.43 -3.66
C HIS A 132 -10.44 7.76 -2.98
N LEU A 133 -9.94 8.71 -3.77
CA LEU A 133 -9.83 10.10 -3.37
C LEU A 133 -11.26 10.60 -3.16
N GLY A 134 -11.65 10.71 -1.89
CA GLY A 134 -13.00 11.07 -1.48
C GLY A 134 -13.52 12.28 -2.23
N SER A 135 -14.65 12.08 -2.92
CA SER A 135 -15.50 13.12 -3.46
C SER A 135 -16.80 13.17 -2.64
N ASP A 136 -16.71 13.48 -1.35
CA ASP A 136 -17.88 13.79 -0.56
C ASP A 136 -17.80 15.27 -0.18
N GLY A 137 -18.36 16.08 -1.07
CA GLY A 137 -18.84 17.42 -0.79
C GLY A 137 -20.34 17.45 -0.98
N SER A 138 -21.09 17.54 0.12
CA SER A 138 -22.40 18.20 0.25
C SER A 138 -22.62 18.51 1.71
#